data_AF-A0A7Y4L9G8-F1
#
_entry.id   AF-A0A7Y4L9G8-F1
#
_cell.length_a   1.000
_cell.length_b   1.000
_cell.length_c   1.000
_cell.angle_alpha   90.00
_cell.angle_beta   90.00
_cell.angle_gamma   90.00
#
_symmetry.space_group_name_H-M   'P 1'
#
loop_
_entity.id
_entity.type
_entity.pdbx_description
1 polymer ?
#
loop_
_entity_poly.entity_id
_entity_poly.type
_entity_poly.pdbx_seq_one_letter_code
_entity_poly.pdbx_strand_id
1 'polypeptide(L)'
;MERRVLGALLTAPNEPVAAADLLAAAWPDGGPEDASEQLSEAIDVLRDLVDPHRFPGADGNLIHLSGDRYMLCADRADVDSFGFDDAVLSARAARGRGDLEAAGDELRAGLGRWRGALLEGFDGAFFAAVRERFEDVRLQAFEALYEVELERGLHHEILPDLAQQVAAHPLREGYRKTFLLALYRTDRKQDALNQYAELRKRLQRMENRSPSADVRELARRIAVDDPTLLPESEQPVPVPRAKPKRYLDHVPLPPPGGPFQFSQPHPLPAVQLPPTAVHVPQPPPHPVAPVLPLPPAAAPLVVAPQPFQVHNPLAAAAVLHPSPPARRALPDQRRRFALKAGAVVLSWATLGVAPAIIAGVMAYRRRKWWHLVPAPLYLAGSTAFFLPEEATGWPLVGYYVIMHLASAHMMISVAPRSVGGPGQNP
;
A
#
# COMPACT_ATOMS: atom_id res chain seq x y z
N MET A 1 20.23 -23.92 -1.36
CA MET A 1 18.83 -24.23 -0.99
C MET A 1 18.20 -23.05 -0.23
N GLU A 2 18.89 -22.60 0.82
CA GLU A 2 18.64 -21.45 1.69
C GLU A 2 18.18 -20.20 0.94
N ARG A 3 18.86 -19.81 -0.16
CA ARG A 3 18.46 -18.66 -0.99
C ARG A 3 17.06 -18.78 -1.58
N ARG A 4 16.62 -20.00 -1.94
CA ARG A 4 15.27 -20.25 -2.47
C ARG A 4 14.24 -20.18 -1.34
N VAL A 5 14.52 -20.75 -0.18
CA VAL A 5 13.65 -20.66 1.00
C VAL A 5 13.48 -19.19 1.44
N LEU A 6 14.57 -18.44 1.53
CA LEU A 6 14.52 -17.01 1.81
C LEU A 6 13.75 -16.24 0.73
N GLY A 7 14.01 -16.55 -0.55
CA GLY A 7 13.29 -15.97 -1.67
C GLY A 7 11.78 -16.20 -1.57
N ALA A 8 11.34 -17.39 -1.17
CA ALA A 8 9.94 -17.74 -0.96
C ALA A 8 9.30 -16.97 0.21
N LEU A 9 10.01 -16.86 1.34
CA LEU A 9 9.56 -16.04 2.48
C LEU A 9 9.43 -14.56 2.11
N LEU A 10 10.35 -14.03 1.30
CA LEU A 10 10.33 -12.65 0.81
C LEU A 10 9.23 -12.37 -0.22
N THR A 11 8.50 -13.38 -0.71
CA THR A 11 7.33 -13.17 -1.59
C THR A 11 6.09 -12.70 -0.83
N ALA A 12 6.08 -12.90 0.49
CA ALA A 12 5.01 -12.53 1.41
C ALA A 12 5.60 -12.11 2.78
N PRO A 13 6.42 -11.04 2.82
CA PRO A 13 7.04 -10.59 4.06
C PRO A 13 5.97 -10.14 5.06
N ASN A 14 6.19 -10.42 6.35
CA ASN A 14 5.23 -10.21 7.43
C ASN A 14 3.93 -11.02 7.32
N GLU A 15 3.89 -12.05 6.44
CA GLU A 15 2.78 -12.99 6.30
C GLU A 15 3.26 -14.45 6.47
N PRO A 16 2.41 -15.35 6.99
CA PRO A 16 2.78 -16.74 7.20
C PRO A 16 2.71 -17.57 5.90
N VAL A 17 3.84 -18.18 5.52
CA VAL A 17 4.01 -19.08 4.38
C VAL A 17 4.00 -20.53 4.85
N ALA A 18 3.24 -21.41 4.19
CA ALA A 18 3.18 -22.81 4.58
C ALA A 18 4.50 -23.54 4.32
N ALA A 19 4.88 -24.47 5.20
CA ALA A 19 6.06 -25.31 5.02
C ALA A 19 6.02 -26.07 3.69
N ALA A 20 4.83 -26.52 3.25
CA ALA A 20 4.64 -27.17 1.96
C ALA A 20 5.03 -26.27 0.77
N ASP A 21 4.74 -24.97 0.84
CA ASP A 21 5.12 -24.00 -0.20
C ASP A 21 6.63 -23.75 -0.21
N LEU A 22 7.26 -23.69 0.97
CA LEU A 22 8.72 -23.59 1.09
C LEU A 22 9.43 -24.84 0.56
N LEU A 23 8.87 -26.03 0.79
CA LEU A 23 9.35 -27.29 0.21
C LEU A 23 9.23 -27.27 -1.31
N ALA A 24 8.08 -26.85 -1.85
CA ALA A 24 7.88 -26.73 -3.30
C ALA A 24 8.81 -25.69 -3.95
N ALA A 25 9.13 -24.61 -3.22
CA ALA A 25 10.09 -23.61 -3.66
C ALA A 25 11.53 -24.15 -3.65
N ALA A 26 11.90 -24.90 -2.60
CA ALA A 26 13.24 -25.47 -2.44
C ALA A 26 13.52 -26.63 -3.40
N TRP A 27 12.54 -27.54 -3.58
CA TRP A 27 12.64 -28.73 -4.43
C TRP A 27 11.47 -28.81 -5.42
N PRO A 28 11.58 -28.17 -6.59
CA PRO A 28 10.49 -28.14 -7.58
C PRO A 28 10.20 -29.51 -8.20
N ASP A 29 11.17 -30.43 -8.22
CA ASP A 29 11.07 -31.74 -8.88
C ASP A 29 10.82 -32.91 -7.90
N GLY A 30 10.45 -32.59 -6.65
CA GLY A 30 10.30 -33.57 -5.56
C GLY A 30 11.58 -33.70 -4.74
N GLY A 31 11.50 -33.31 -3.47
CA GLY A 31 12.63 -33.36 -2.53
C GLY A 31 12.98 -34.77 -2.06
N PRO A 32 14.10 -34.91 -1.35
CA PRO A 32 14.48 -36.19 -0.74
C PRO A 32 13.51 -36.59 0.39
N GLU A 33 13.59 -37.83 0.89
CA GLU A 33 12.69 -38.33 1.95
C GLU A 33 12.75 -37.50 3.24
N ASP A 34 13.89 -36.86 3.50
CA ASP A 34 14.21 -36.01 4.64
C ASP A 34 14.05 -34.50 4.34
N ALA A 35 13.34 -34.11 3.26
CA ALA A 35 13.22 -32.70 2.85
C ALA A 35 12.70 -31.75 3.95
N SER A 36 11.83 -32.23 4.84
CA SER A 36 11.33 -31.45 5.98
C SER A 36 12.42 -31.17 7.03
N GLU A 37 13.33 -32.13 7.24
CA GLU A 37 14.48 -31.97 8.15
C GLU A 37 15.47 -30.98 7.54
N GLN A 38 15.81 -31.16 6.26
CA GLN A 38 16.68 -30.22 5.53
C GLN A 38 16.09 -28.81 5.44
N LEU A 39 14.76 -28.66 5.33
CA LEU A 39 14.11 -27.35 5.41
C LEU A 39 14.33 -26.70 6.79
N SER A 40 14.19 -27.46 7.87
CA SER A 40 14.40 -26.96 9.22
C SER A 40 15.86 -26.52 9.42
N GLU A 41 16.82 -27.30 8.92
CA GLU A 41 18.25 -26.93 8.90
C GLU A 41 18.50 -25.65 8.09
N ALA A 42 17.91 -25.52 6.89
CA ALA A 42 18.00 -24.29 6.11
C ALA A 42 17.42 -23.08 6.84
N ILE A 43 16.30 -23.24 7.55
CA ILE A 43 15.69 -22.16 8.34
C ILE A 43 16.62 -21.76 9.49
N ASP A 44 17.27 -22.71 10.17
CA ASP A 44 18.21 -22.39 11.23
C ASP A 44 19.45 -21.65 10.69
N VAL A 45 19.99 -22.07 9.55
CA VAL A 45 21.06 -21.34 8.86
C VAL A 45 20.61 -19.93 8.48
N LEU A 46 19.40 -19.78 7.94
CA LEU A 46 18.85 -18.47 7.58
C LEU A 46 18.69 -17.57 8.80
N ARG A 47 18.16 -18.09 9.91
CA ARG A 47 18.00 -17.36 11.17
C ARG A 47 19.34 -16.83 11.68
N ASP A 48 20.40 -17.62 11.60
CA ASP A 48 21.74 -17.17 12.01
C ASP A 48 22.31 -16.09 11.07
N LEU A 49 21.94 -16.12 9.79
CA LEU A 49 22.36 -15.12 8.80
C LEU A 49 21.59 -13.80 8.90
N VAL A 50 20.28 -13.85 9.14
CA VAL A 50 19.42 -12.65 9.18
C VAL A 50 19.35 -12.03 10.58
N ASP A 51 19.50 -12.84 11.64
CA ASP A 51 19.51 -12.41 13.04
C ASP A 51 20.80 -12.87 13.73
N PRO A 52 21.96 -12.26 13.42
CA PRO A 52 23.26 -12.69 13.94
C PRO A 52 23.42 -12.54 15.46
N HIS A 53 22.47 -11.87 16.13
CA HIS A 53 22.45 -11.68 17.58
C HIS A 53 21.47 -12.62 18.30
N ARG A 54 20.82 -13.51 17.57
CA ARG A 54 19.97 -14.59 18.09
C ARG A 54 20.73 -15.48 19.07
N PHE A 55 20.05 -15.89 20.15
CA PHE A 55 20.56 -16.97 21.01
C PHE A 55 20.50 -18.32 20.27
N PRO A 56 21.58 -19.12 20.27
CA PRO A 56 21.59 -20.43 19.61
C PRO A 56 20.38 -21.29 20.02
N GLY A 57 19.64 -21.80 19.04
CA GLY A 57 18.46 -22.65 19.25
C GLY A 57 17.16 -21.92 19.63
N ALA A 58 17.14 -20.58 19.75
CA ALA A 58 15.89 -19.80 19.84
C ALA A 58 15.31 -19.59 18.43
N ASP A 59 14.04 -19.17 18.26
CA ASP A 59 13.52 -18.86 16.91
C ASP A 59 14.10 -17.55 16.31
N GLY A 60 14.72 -16.71 17.14
CA GLY A 60 15.16 -15.37 16.75
C GLY A 60 13.99 -14.37 16.65
N ASN A 61 14.28 -13.15 16.20
CA ASN A 61 13.27 -12.09 16.09
C ASN A 61 12.66 -11.97 14.68
N LEU A 62 13.31 -12.55 13.66
CA LEU A 62 12.94 -12.32 12.26
C LEU A 62 12.24 -13.50 11.60
N ILE A 63 12.57 -14.76 11.89
CA ILE A 63 11.90 -15.93 11.26
C ILE A 63 11.18 -16.76 12.31
N HIS A 64 9.86 -16.63 12.35
CA HIS A 64 9.00 -17.30 13.32
C HIS A 64 8.34 -18.54 12.72
N LEU A 65 8.26 -19.60 13.52
CA LEU A 65 7.46 -20.79 13.22
C LEU A 65 6.17 -20.75 14.04
N SER A 66 5.03 -20.85 13.37
CA SER A 66 3.71 -20.94 14.02
C SER A 66 2.92 -22.07 13.37
N GLY A 67 2.80 -23.19 14.08
CA GLY A 67 2.21 -24.42 13.53
C GLY A 67 3.08 -24.99 12.41
N ASP A 68 2.52 -25.09 11.21
CA ASP A 68 3.19 -25.55 9.98
C ASP A 68 3.60 -24.41 9.05
N ARG A 69 3.69 -23.17 9.58
CA ARG A 69 3.96 -21.96 8.79
C ARG A 69 5.13 -21.17 9.31
N TYR A 70 5.92 -20.67 8.38
CA TYR A 70 7.03 -19.78 8.63
C TYR A 70 6.68 -18.36 8.23
N MET A 71 7.07 -17.39 9.03
CA MET A 71 6.88 -15.97 8.75
C MET A 71 8.20 -15.24 8.91
N LEU A 72 8.61 -14.51 7.87
CA LEU A 72 9.72 -13.57 7.94
C LEU A 72 9.18 -12.19 8.33
N CYS A 73 9.43 -11.78 9.56
CA CYS A 73 9.24 -10.42 10.05
C CYS A 73 10.38 -9.54 9.52
N ALA A 74 10.07 -8.63 8.60
CA ALA A 74 11.04 -7.70 8.02
C ALA A 74 10.53 -6.25 8.17
N ASP A 75 11.45 -5.31 8.42
CA ASP A 75 11.13 -3.90 8.35
C ASP A 75 10.81 -3.50 6.90
N ARG A 76 9.98 -2.47 6.72
CA ARG A 76 9.66 -1.92 5.40
C ARG A 76 10.90 -1.41 4.68
N ALA A 77 11.91 -0.94 5.41
CA ALA A 77 13.17 -0.46 4.84
C ALA A 77 14.04 -1.58 4.24
N ASP A 78 13.86 -2.82 4.68
CA ASP A 78 14.74 -3.94 4.34
C ASP A 78 14.32 -4.70 3.07
N VAL A 79 13.07 -4.52 2.63
CA VAL A 79 12.51 -5.23 1.46
C VAL A 79 12.06 -4.23 0.40
N ASP A 80 12.59 -4.37 -0.81
CA ASP A 80 12.31 -3.46 -1.93
C ASP A 80 10.84 -3.45 -2.36
N SER A 81 10.14 -4.59 -2.22
CA SER A 81 8.69 -4.70 -2.49
C SER A 81 7.84 -3.77 -1.64
N PHE A 82 8.18 -3.57 -0.35
CA PHE A 82 7.47 -2.61 0.49
C PHE A 82 7.63 -1.18 0.00
N GLY A 83 8.85 -0.81 -0.42
CA GLY A 83 9.10 0.50 -0.99
C GLY A 83 8.42 0.72 -2.35
N PHE A 84 8.18 -0.35 -3.13
CA PHE A 84 7.35 -0.27 -4.32
C PHE A 84 5.88 -0.03 -3.98
N ASP A 85 5.32 -0.79 -3.02
CA ASP A 85 3.94 -0.63 -2.58
C ASP A 85 3.67 0.76 -1.99
N ASP A 86 4.60 1.27 -1.18
CA ASP A 86 4.53 2.61 -0.58
C ASP A 86 4.52 3.71 -1.64
N ALA A 87 5.33 3.56 -2.70
CA ALA A 87 5.36 4.49 -3.82
C ALA A 87 4.05 4.48 -4.61
N VAL A 88 3.47 3.30 -4.87
CA VAL A 88 2.16 3.19 -5.54
C VAL A 88 1.04 3.82 -4.69
N LEU A 89 1.05 3.62 -3.37
CA LEU A 89 0.09 4.24 -2.46
C LEU A 89 0.25 5.77 -2.41
N SER A 90 1.50 6.25 -2.32
CA SER A 90 1.83 7.68 -2.30
C SER A 90 1.41 8.35 -3.60
N ALA A 91 1.63 7.71 -4.75
CA ALA A 91 1.19 8.20 -6.04
C ALA A 91 -0.34 8.33 -6.14
N ARG A 92 -1.08 7.34 -5.64
CA ARG A 92 -2.56 7.41 -5.59
C ARG A 92 -3.02 8.56 -4.72
N ALA A 93 -2.38 8.76 -3.57
CA ALA A 93 -2.71 9.87 -2.68
C ALA A 93 -2.39 11.23 -3.32
N ALA A 94 -1.27 11.36 -4.03
CA ALA A 94 -0.89 12.57 -4.76
C ALA A 94 -1.88 12.89 -5.90
N ARG A 95 -2.20 11.89 -6.74
CA ARG A 95 -3.20 12.02 -7.81
C ARG A 95 -4.57 12.41 -7.26
N GLY A 96 -4.98 11.84 -6.13
CA GLY A 96 -6.24 12.19 -5.45
C GLY A 96 -6.31 13.64 -4.95
N ARG A 97 -5.17 14.31 -4.75
CA ARG A 97 -5.09 15.74 -4.41
C ARG A 97 -4.86 16.64 -5.63
N GLY A 98 -4.80 16.06 -6.85
CA GLY A 98 -4.51 16.78 -8.09
C GLY A 98 -3.02 17.05 -8.33
N ASP A 99 -2.13 16.53 -7.48
CA ASP A 99 -0.68 16.66 -7.65
C ASP A 99 -0.16 15.56 -8.59
N LEU A 100 -0.36 15.79 -9.89
CA LEU A 100 -0.02 14.81 -10.92
C LEU A 100 1.50 14.66 -11.11
N GLU A 101 2.27 15.70 -10.83
CA GLU A 101 3.73 15.65 -10.92
C GLU A 101 4.30 14.72 -9.84
N ALA A 102 3.91 14.93 -8.58
CA ALA A 102 4.31 14.03 -7.49
C ALA A 102 3.80 12.60 -7.73
N ALA A 103 2.60 12.43 -8.28
CA ALA A 103 2.08 11.10 -8.60
C ALA A 103 2.94 10.36 -9.64
N GLY A 104 3.39 11.06 -10.69
CA GLY A 104 4.27 10.51 -11.71
C GLY A 104 5.66 10.19 -11.15
N ASP A 105 6.21 11.05 -10.31
CA ASP A 105 7.52 10.88 -9.67
C ASP A 105 7.54 9.65 -8.75
N GLU A 106 6.51 9.49 -7.91
CA GLU A 106 6.37 8.32 -7.02
C GLU A 106 6.24 7.02 -7.83
N LEU A 107 5.44 6.99 -8.90
CA LEU A 107 5.33 5.80 -9.74
C LEU A 107 6.66 5.45 -10.43
N ARG A 108 7.38 6.45 -10.95
CA ARG A 108 8.71 6.25 -11.54
C ARG A 108 9.71 5.76 -10.49
N ALA A 109 9.68 6.29 -9.27
CA ALA A 109 10.52 5.85 -8.16
C ALA A 109 10.23 4.39 -7.77
N GLY A 110 8.95 4.01 -7.66
CA GLY A 110 8.53 2.64 -7.41
C GLY A 110 9.01 1.69 -8.51
N LEU A 111 8.72 2.01 -9.77
CA LEU A 111 9.14 1.22 -10.93
C LEU A 111 10.66 1.11 -11.05
N GLY A 112 11.41 2.14 -10.63
CA GLY A 112 12.88 2.14 -10.59
C GLY A 112 13.49 1.14 -9.58
N ARG A 113 12.71 0.62 -8.63
CA ARG A 113 13.17 -0.43 -7.70
C ARG A 113 13.29 -1.81 -8.37
N TRP A 114 12.64 -2.00 -9.52
CA TRP A 114 12.71 -3.23 -10.28
C TRP A 114 14.05 -3.34 -11.02
N ARG A 115 14.89 -4.28 -10.59
CA ARG A 115 16.24 -4.50 -11.13
C ARG A 115 16.31 -5.52 -12.27
N GLY A 116 15.18 -6.09 -12.67
CA GLY A 116 15.11 -7.18 -13.64
C GLY A 116 13.86 -8.02 -13.44
N ALA A 117 13.90 -9.28 -13.89
CA ALA A 117 12.85 -10.24 -13.60
C ALA A 117 12.83 -10.56 -12.10
N LEU A 118 11.62 -10.69 -11.52
CA LEU A 118 11.50 -11.02 -10.10
C LEU A 118 12.15 -12.37 -9.81
N LEU A 119 13.05 -12.39 -8.81
CA LEU A 119 13.74 -13.59 -8.34
C LEU A 119 14.38 -14.37 -9.51
N GLU A 120 15.09 -13.64 -10.38
CA GLU A 120 15.80 -14.21 -11.52
C GLU A 120 16.77 -15.33 -11.10
N GLY A 121 16.77 -16.42 -11.87
CA GLY A 121 17.55 -17.62 -11.56
C GLY A 121 16.87 -18.60 -10.59
N PHE A 122 15.68 -18.29 -10.08
CA PHE A 122 14.84 -19.28 -9.37
C PHE A 122 13.76 -19.83 -10.30
N ASP A 123 13.87 -21.12 -10.61
CA ASP A 123 12.95 -21.88 -11.47
C ASP A 123 11.92 -22.67 -10.66
N GLY A 124 10.92 -23.25 -11.32
CA GLY A 124 9.90 -24.09 -10.70
C GLY A 124 8.54 -23.40 -10.56
N ALA A 125 7.48 -24.20 -10.42
CA ALA A 125 6.09 -23.75 -10.49
C ALA A 125 5.75 -22.67 -9.44
N PHE A 126 6.29 -22.78 -8.22
CA PHE A 126 6.11 -21.79 -7.16
C PHE A 126 6.60 -20.40 -7.58
N PHE A 127 7.86 -20.28 -7.99
CA PHE A 127 8.45 -18.99 -8.39
C PHE A 127 7.86 -18.46 -9.69
N ALA A 128 7.44 -19.34 -10.61
CA ALA A 128 6.74 -18.93 -11.82
C ALA A 128 5.41 -18.24 -11.49
N ALA A 129 4.59 -18.82 -10.61
CA ALA A 129 3.33 -18.22 -10.17
C ALA A 129 3.53 -16.89 -9.43
N VAL A 130 4.55 -16.83 -8.56
CA VAL A 130 4.93 -15.58 -7.88
C VAL A 130 5.34 -14.51 -8.89
N ARG A 131 6.19 -14.85 -9.85
CA ARG A 131 6.66 -13.92 -10.89
C ARG A 131 5.48 -13.39 -11.71
N GLU A 132 4.56 -14.25 -12.13
CA GLU A 132 3.35 -13.84 -12.85
C GLU A 132 2.51 -12.83 -12.05
N ARG A 133 2.25 -13.12 -10.77
CA ARG A 133 1.50 -12.22 -9.87
C ARG A 133 2.15 -10.84 -9.75
N PHE A 134 3.46 -10.81 -9.52
CA PHE A 134 4.20 -9.57 -9.32
C PHE A 134 4.41 -8.79 -10.62
N GLU A 135 4.60 -9.47 -11.75
CA GLU A 135 4.62 -8.81 -13.06
C GLU A 135 3.28 -8.15 -13.36
N ASP A 136 2.13 -8.76 -13.02
CA ASP A 136 0.85 -8.08 -13.19
C ASP A 136 0.77 -6.79 -12.36
N VAL A 137 1.22 -6.81 -11.10
CA VAL A 137 1.31 -5.62 -10.24
C VAL A 137 2.22 -4.55 -10.85
N ARG A 138 3.40 -4.93 -11.36
CA ARG A 138 4.31 -4.03 -12.06
C ARG A 138 3.65 -3.38 -13.28
N LEU A 139 2.97 -4.18 -14.09
CA LEU A 139 2.27 -3.69 -15.26
C LEU A 139 1.12 -2.74 -14.85
N GLN A 140 0.41 -3.00 -13.74
CA GLN A 140 -0.61 -2.07 -13.21
C GLN A 140 0.02 -0.72 -12.81
N ALA A 141 1.22 -0.71 -12.23
CA ALA A 141 1.92 0.53 -11.90
C ALA A 141 2.36 1.31 -13.16
N PHE A 142 2.84 0.63 -14.21
CA PHE A 142 3.09 1.27 -15.50
C PHE A 142 1.81 1.87 -16.10
N GLU A 143 0.68 1.17 -15.98
CA GLU A 143 -0.61 1.66 -16.46
C GLU A 143 -1.02 2.95 -15.75
N ALA A 144 -0.93 2.95 -14.41
CA ALA A 144 -1.17 4.14 -13.60
C ALA A 144 -0.22 5.29 -13.98
N LEU A 145 1.04 4.99 -14.30
CA LEU A 145 2.00 6.01 -14.73
C LEU A 145 1.55 6.64 -16.06
N TYR A 146 1.22 5.83 -17.06
CA TYR A 146 0.74 6.37 -18.34
C TYR A 146 -0.55 7.17 -18.19
N GLU A 147 -1.47 6.75 -17.31
CA GLU A 147 -2.66 7.54 -17.01
C GLU A 147 -2.32 8.90 -16.40
N VAL A 148 -1.41 8.95 -15.43
CA VAL A 148 -0.98 10.20 -14.80
C VAL A 148 -0.27 11.11 -15.81
N GLU A 149 0.65 10.58 -16.61
CA GLU A 149 1.36 11.36 -17.64
C GLU A 149 0.39 11.85 -18.73
N LEU A 150 -0.62 11.06 -19.05
CA LEU A 150 -1.71 11.49 -19.92
C LEU A 150 -2.52 12.62 -19.26
N GLU A 151 -2.83 12.57 -17.97
CA GLU A 151 -3.52 13.67 -17.27
C GLU A 151 -2.66 14.96 -17.22
N ARG A 152 -1.33 14.83 -17.18
CA ARG A 152 -0.38 15.94 -17.26
C ARG A 152 -0.27 16.60 -18.64
N GLY A 153 -0.92 16.04 -19.66
CA GLY A 153 -0.84 16.56 -21.03
C GLY A 153 0.34 16.01 -21.84
N LEU A 154 1.13 15.07 -21.31
CA LEU A 154 2.31 14.51 -21.99
C LEU A 154 1.94 13.42 -23.02
N HIS A 155 0.83 13.61 -23.74
CA HIS A 155 0.26 12.60 -24.64
C HIS A 155 1.24 12.21 -25.76
N HIS A 156 1.98 13.17 -26.32
CA HIS A 156 2.95 12.90 -27.38
C HIS A 156 4.17 12.13 -26.89
N GLU A 157 4.62 12.39 -25.66
CA GLU A 157 5.83 11.79 -25.09
C GLU A 157 5.63 10.31 -24.75
N ILE A 158 4.45 9.97 -24.22
CA ILE A 158 4.16 8.58 -23.81
C ILE A 158 3.75 7.66 -24.95
N LEU A 159 3.34 8.21 -26.11
CA LEU A 159 2.77 7.42 -27.22
C LEU A 159 3.71 6.31 -27.75
N PRO A 160 5.00 6.55 -28.01
CA PRO A 160 5.91 5.52 -28.50
C PRO A 160 6.06 4.36 -27.52
N ASP A 161 6.27 4.66 -26.24
CA ASP A 161 6.45 3.65 -25.20
C ASP A 161 5.16 2.88 -24.94
N LEU A 162 4.02 3.59 -24.87
CA LEU A 162 2.71 2.98 -24.72
C LEU A 162 2.34 2.08 -25.91
N ALA A 163 2.74 2.44 -27.14
CA ALA A 163 2.55 1.59 -28.31
C ALA A 163 3.32 0.26 -28.19
N GLN A 164 4.55 0.29 -27.63
CA GLN A 164 5.32 -0.93 -27.37
C GLN A 164 4.64 -1.80 -26.30
N GLN A 165 4.14 -1.20 -25.22
CA GLN A 165 3.42 -1.93 -24.17
C GLN A 165 2.12 -2.57 -24.70
N VAL A 166 1.39 -1.85 -25.55
CA VAL A 166 0.18 -2.36 -26.22
C VAL A 166 0.50 -3.52 -27.19
N ALA A 167 1.67 -3.51 -27.83
CA ALA A 167 2.13 -4.61 -28.68
C ALA A 167 2.54 -5.84 -27.85
N ALA A 168 3.25 -5.63 -26.73
CA ALA A 168 3.70 -6.69 -25.82
C ALA A 168 2.54 -7.34 -25.04
N HIS A 169 1.54 -6.54 -24.66
CA HIS A 169 0.40 -6.97 -23.84
C HIS A 169 -0.94 -6.71 -24.56
N PRO A 170 -1.21 -7.41 -25.68
CA PRO A 170 -2.27 -7.01 -26.60
C PRO A 170 -3.69 -7.12 -26.04
N LEU A 171 -3.92 -7.98 -25.03
CA LEU A 171 -5.23 -8.23 -24.41
C LEU A 171 -5.47 -7.36 -23.16
N ARG A 172 -4.47 -6.57 -22.73
CA ARG A 172 -4.59 -5.73 -21.54
C ARG A 172 -5.33 -4.45 -21.89
N GLU A 173 -6.61 -4.43 -21.53
CA GLU A 173 -7.53 -3.35 -21.91
C GLU A 173 -7.19 -1.99 -21.30
N GLY A 174 -6.50 -1.99 -20.16
CA GLY A 174 -5.97 -0.80 -19.51
C GLY A 174 -5.05 0.04 -20.39
N TYR A 175 -3.94 -0.56 -20.84
CA TYR A 175 -3.04 0.08 -21.81
C TYR A 175 -3.75 0.48 -23.10
N ARG A 176 -4.69 -0.35 -23.58
CA ARG A 176 -5.49 -0.03 -24.76
C ARG A 176 -6.30 1.24 -24.54
N LYS A 177 -6.99 1.37 -23.40
CA LYS A 177 -7.80 2.56 -23.05
C LYS A 177 -6.94 3.82 -23.08
N THR A 178 -5.80 3.82 -22.39
CA THR A 178 -4.88 4.97 -22.36
C THR A 178 -4.32 5.28 -23.75
N PHE A 179 -4.02 4.26 -24.56
CA PHE A 179 -3.50 4.45 -25.91
C PHE A 179 -4.52 5.04 -26.88
N LEU A 180 -5.77 4.57 -26.81
CA LEU A 180 -6.88 5.13 -27.60
C LEU A 180 -7.08 6.62 -27.29
N LEU A 181 -7.04 6.99 -26.00
CA LEU A 181 -7.20 8.38 -25.59
C LEU A 181 -6.00 9.23 -26.00
N ALA A 182 -4.77 8.71 -25.87
CA ALA A 182 -3.56 9.40 -26.33
C ALA A 182 -3.58 9.66 -27.84
N LEU A 183 -3.98 8.67 -28.65
CA LEU A 183 -4.14 8.83 -30.09
C LEU A 183 -5.21 9.88 -30.43
N TYR A 184 -6.36 9.86 -29.74
CA TYR A 184 -7.40 10.85 -29.96
C TYR A 184 -6.93 12.28 -29.63
N ARG A 185 -6.27 12.47 -28.47
CA ARG A 185 -5.76 13.78 -28.04
C ARG A 185 -4.61 14.31 -28.88
N THR A 186 -3.98 13.47 -29.70
CA THR A 186 -2.93 13.86 -30.65
C THR A 186 -3.44 13.98 -32.08
N ASP A 187 -4.75 14.20 -32.25
CA ASP A 187 -5.46 14.36 -33.55
C ASP A 187 -5.41 13.11 -34.46
N ARG A 188 -5.18 11.92 -33.87
CA ARG A 188 -5.11 10.64 -34.59
C ARG A 188 -6.36 9.79 -34.37
N LYS A 189 -7.54 10.41 -34.52
CA LYS A 189 -8.85 9.76 -34.33
C LYS A 189 -9.02 8.45 -35.10
N GLN A 190 -8.66 8.43 -36.39
CA GLN A 190 -8.83 7.24 -37.22
C GLN A 190 -7.94 6.09 -36.73
N ASP A 191 -6.72 6.39 -36.31
CA ASP A 191 -5.82 5.39 -35.72
C ASP A 191 -6.40 4.82 -34.42
N ALA A 192 -6.98 5.66 -33.56
CA ALA A 192 -7.65 5.19 -32.35
C ALA A 192 -8.79 4.20 -32.68
N LEU A 193 -9.68 4.56 -33.61
CA LEU A 193 -10.80 3.67 -33.99
C LEU A 193 -10.32 2.36 -34.63
N ASN A 194 -9.23 2.41 -35.41
CA ASN A 194 -8.59 1.21 -35.98
C ASN A 194 -8.03 0.30 -34.88
N GLN A 195 -7.37 0.86 -33.86
CA GLN A 195 -6.83 0.12 -32.72
C GLN A 195 -7.94 -0.53 -31.88
N TYR A 196 -9.07 0.16 -31.69
CA TYR A 196 -10.24 -0.42 -31.02
C TYR A 196 -10.83 -1.59 -31.83
N ALA A 197 -10.98 -1.42 -33.15
CA ALA A 197 -11.48 -2.49 -34.03
C ALA A 197 -10.58 -3.73 -33.99
N GLU A 198 -9.26 -3.54 -33.95
CA GLU A 198 -8.28 -4.62 -33.83
C GLU A 198 -8.38 -5.33 -32.47
N LEU A 199 -8.47 -4.59 -31.37
CA LEU A 199 -8.68 -5.17 -30.03
C LEU A 199 -9.95 -6.03 -30.00
N ARG A 200 -11.07 -5.50 -30.51
CA ARG A 200 -12.34 -6.23 -30.57
C ARG A 200 -12.20 -7.54 -31.34
N LYS A 201 -11.51 -7.53 -32.49
CA LYS A 201 -11.27 -8.75 -33.29
C LYS A 201 -10.41 -9.76 -32.52
N ARG A 202 -9.37 -9.31 -31.81
CA ARG A 202 -8.50 -10.19 -31.03
C ARG A 202 -9.24 -10.85 -29.86
N LEU A 203 -9.94 -10.07 -29.05
CA LEU A 203 -10.72 -10.57 -27.92
C LEU A 203 -11.79 -11.57 -28.36
N GLN A 204 -12.47 -11.28 -29.47
CA GLN A 204 -13.46 -12.21 -30.01
C GLN A 204 -12.83 -13.52 -30.48
N ARG A 205 -11.64 -13.48 -31.10
CA ARG A 205 -10.97 -14.68 -31.61
C ARG A 205 -10.33 -15.53 -30.51
N MET A 206 -9.73 -14.91 -29.50
CA MET A 206 -8.93 -15.59 -28.49
C MET A 206 -9.75 -16.02 -27.27
N GLU A 207 -10.69 -15.17 -26.86
CA GLU A 207 -11.43 -15.34 -25.59
C GLU A 207 -12.95 -15.40 -25.80
N ASN A 208 -13.44 -15.30 -27.06
CA ASN A 208 -14.87 -15.23 -27.39
C ASN A 208 -15.65 -14.14 -26.64
N ARG A 209 -14.98 -13.06 -26.25
CA ARG A 209 -15.58 -11.93 -25.52
C ARG A 209 -15.46 -10.61 -26.26
N SER A 210 -16.32 -9.68 -25.91
CA SER A 210 -16.24 -8.28 -26.35
C SER A 210 -15.35 -7.45 -25.42
N PRO A 211 -14.83 -6.28 -25.89
CA PRO A 211 -14.15 -5.33 -25.01
C PRO A 211 -15.04 -4.88 -23.84
N SER A 212 -14.40 -4.53 -22.73
CA SER A 212 -14.99 -3.98 -21.52
C SER A 212 -15.89 -2.76 -21.80
N ALA A 213 -16.82 -2.49 -20.89
CA ALA A 213 -17.76 -1.37 -21.03
C ALA A 213 -17.01 -0.03 -21.18
N ASP A 214 -15.97 0.19 -20.37
CA ASP A 214 -15.12 1.38 -20.40
C ASP A 214 -14.48 1.64 -21.77
N VAL A 215 -13.88 0.61 -22.37
CA VAL A 215 -13.21 0.74 -23.67
C VAL A 215 -14.22 0.97 -24.79
N ARG A 216 -15.37 0.28 -24.74
CA ARG A 216 -16.46 0.50 -25.70
C ARG A 216 -17.01 1.92 -25.62
N GLU A 217 -17.19 2.43 -24.40
CA GLU A 217 -17.70 3.78 -24.18
C GLU A 217 -16.69 4.84 -24.63
N LEU A 218 -15.40 4.65 -24.34
CA LEU A 218 -14.34 5.53 -24.85
C LEU A 218 -14.35 5.57 -26.39
N ALA A 219 -14.38 4.41 -27.05
CA ALA A 219 -14.41 4.34 -28.51
C ALA A 219 -15.66 5.03 -29.10
N ARG A 220 -16.81 4.90 -28.44
CA ARG A 220 -18.05 5.60 -28.83
C ARG A 220 -17.89 7.11 -28.73
N ARG A 221 -17.33 7.62 -27.62
CA ARG A 221 -17.08 9.06 -27.39
C ARG A 221 -16.06 9.62 -28.39
N ILE A 222 -15.01 8.86 -28.71
CA ILE A 222 -14.05 9.20 -29.78
C ILE A 222 -14.74 9.29 -31.14
N ALA A 223 -15.66 8.35 -31.46
CA ALA A 223 -16.34 8.35 -32.75
C ALA A 223 -17.19 9.61 -32.98
N VAL A 224 -17.80 10.16 -31.92
CA VAL A 224 -18.67 11.34 -31.98
C VAL A 224 -17.96 12.67 -31.68
N ASP A 225 -16.63 12.68 -31.60
CA ASP A 225 -15.82 13.87 -31.28
C ASP A 225 -16.24 14.55 -29.96
N ASP A 226 -16.42 13.75 -28.91
CA ASP A 226 -16.81 14.26 -27.60
C ASP A 226 -15.76 15.25 -27.05
N PRO A 227 -16.10 16.53 -26.83
CA PRO A 227 -15.16 17.55 -26.37
C PRO A 227 -14.65 17.29 -24.94
N THR A 228 -15.38 16.51 -24.14
CA THR A 228 -14.97 16.18 -22.77
C THR A 228 -13.80 15.20 -22.70
N LEU A 229 -13.39 14.63 -23.84
CA LEU A 229 -12.18 13.81 -23.95
C LEU A 229 -10.90 14.65 -24.09
N LEU A 230 -11.01 15.92 -24.50
CA LEU A 230 -9.86 16.83 -24.60
C LEU A 230 -9.44 17.32 -23.20
N PRO A 231 -8.14 17.56 -22.97
CA PRO A 231 -7.67 18.13 -21.71
C PRO A 231 -8.32 19.50 -21.46
N GLU A 232 -8.53 19.87 -20.20
CA GLU A 232 -9.28 21.09 -19.82
C GLU A 232 -8.61 22.38 -20.31
N SER A 233 -7.29 22.37 -20.55
CA SER A 233 -6.56 23.46 -21.19
C SER A 233 -6.89 23.64 -22.69
N GLU A 234 -7.39 22.60 -23.35
CA GLU A 234 -7.75 22.58 -24.78
C GLU A 234 -9.26 22.48 -25.01
N GLN A 235 -10.06 22.38 -23.94
CA GLN A 235 -11.50 22.50 -24.09
C GLN A 235 -11.80 23.88 -24.68
N PRO A 236 -12.52 23.95 -25.81
CA PRO A 236 -12.89 25.22 -26.39
C PRO A 236 -13.72 25.97 -25.35
N VAL A 237 -13.12 26.96 -24.68
CA VAL A 237 -13.86 27.94 -23.91
C VAL A 237 -14.95 28.44 -24.85
N PRO A 238 -16.24 28.43 -24.47
CA PRO A 238 -17.27 29.06 -25.26
C PRO A 238 -16.94 30.55 -25.31
N VAL A 239 -16.11 30.94 -26.30
CA VAL A 239 -15.88 32.34 -26.59
C VAL A 239 -17.27 32.85 -26.93
N PRO A 240 -17.82 33.83 -26.18
CA PRO A 240 -19.06 34.47 -26.59
C PRO A 240 -18.83 34.86 -28.03
N ARG A 241 -19.66 34.36 -28.96
CA ARG A 241 -19.58 34.73 -30.38
C ARG A 241 -19.69 36.24 -30.44
N ALA A 242 -18.57 36.94 -30.37
CA ALA A 242 -18.51 38.33 -30.67
C ALA A 242 -19.00 38.40 -32.11
N LYS A 243 -20.09 39.14 -32.33
CA LYS A 243 -20.57 39.46 -33.68
C LYS A 243 -19.33 39.79 -34.51
N PRO A 244 -19.11 39.14 -35.66
CA PRO A 244 -17.89 39.34 -36.41
C PRO A 244 -17.72 40.86 -36.58
N LYS A 245 -16.67 41.43 -35.96
CA LYS A 245 -16.27 42.78 -36.32
C LYS A 245 -15.87 42.64 -37.76
N ARG A 246 -16.70 43.20 -38.62
CA ARG A 246 -16.63 43.12 -40.07
C ARG A 246 -15.40 43.92 -40.51
N TYR A 247 -14.23 43.34 -40.30
CA TYR A 247 -12.93 43.98 -40.54
C TYR A 247 -12.71 44.27 -42.03
N LEU A 248 -13.56 43.69 -42.89
CA LEU A 248 -13.58 43.88 -44.34
C LEU A 248 -14.46 45.04 -44.82
N ASP A 249 -15.22 45.72 -43.95
CA ASP A 249 -16.06 46.85 -44.38
C ASP A 249 -15.24 48.15 -44.63
N HIS A 250 -13.94 48.16 -44.33
CA HIS A 250 -13.08 49.35 -44.45
C HIS A 250 -11.82 49.13 -45.29
N VAL A 251 -11.66 47.96 -45.92
CA VAL A 251 -10.59 47.75 -46.90
C VAL A 251 -11.12 48.27 -48.23
N PRO A 252 -10.66 49.44 -48.74
CA PRO A 252 -11.09 49.89 -50.05
C PRO A 252 -10.65 48.84 -51.08
N LEU A 253 -11.63 48.27 -51.79
CA LEU A 253 -11.37 47.44 -52.96
C LEU A 253 -10.50 48.26 -53.92
N PRO A 254 -9.34 47.73 -54.38
CA PRO A 254 -8.57 48.41 -55.40
C PRO A 254 -9.43 48.60 -56.65
N PRO A 255 -9.33 49.75 -57.33
CA PRO A 255 -10.14 50.03 -58.51
C PRO A 255 -9.90 48.96 -59.59
N PRO A 256 -10.95 48.44 -60.23
CA PRO A 256 -10.79 47.47 -61.30
C PRO A 256 -10.19 48.18 -62.52
N GLY A 257 -8.97 47.82 -62.92
CA GLY A 257 -8.46 48.16 -64.26
C GLY A 257 -7.07 48.77 -64.39
N GLY A 258 -6.12 48.53 -63.47
CA GLY A 258 -4.71 48.83 -63.69
C GLY A 258 -3.87 47.55 -63.85
N PRO A 259 -2.85 47.49 -64.74
CA PRO A 259 -1.92 46.38 -64.73
C PRO A 259 -1.20 46.33 -63.38
N PHE A 260 -1.29 45.19 -62.68
CA PHE A 260 -0.53 44.94 -61.47
C PHE A 260 0.97 44.97 -61.82
N GLN A 261 1.63 46.11 -61.58
CA GLN A 261 3.09 46.16 -61.56
C GLN A 261 3.55 45.51 -60.26
N PHE A 262 4.13 44.32 -60.37
CA PHE A 262 5.02 43.81 -59.35
C PHE A 262 6.22 44.76 -59.27
N SER A 263 6.22 45.67 -58.31
CA SER A 263 7.42 46.41 -57.95
C SER A 263 8.49 45.39 -57.58
N GLN A 264 9.62 45.42 -58.29
CA GLN A 264 10.72 44.49 -58.04
C GLN A 264 11.14 44.55 -56.56
N PRO A 265 11.53 43.40 -55.98
CA PRO A 265 11.95 43.36 -54.58
C PRO A 265 13.14 44.29 -54.39
N HIS A 266 12.98 45.29 -53.52
CA HIS A 266 14.09 46.10 -53.07
C HIS A 266 15.09 45.19 -52.34
N PRO A 267 16.40 45.24 -52.63
CA PRO A 267 17.38 44.52 -51.84
C PRO A 267 17.32 45.04 -50.40
N LEU A 268 17.10 44.13 -49.45
CA LEU A 268 17.14 44.45 -48.02
C LEU A 268 18.51 45.07 -47.69
N PRO A 269 18.58 46.15 -46.90
CA PRO A 269 19.84 46.72 -46.49
C PRO A 269 20.63 45.69 -45.68
N ALA A 270 21.90 45.50 -46.03
CA ALA A 270 22.81 44.63 -45.29
C ALA A 270 22.94 45.14 -43.86
N VAL A 271 22.37 44.40 -42.92
CA VAL A 271 22.55 44.63 -41.48
C VAL A 271 24.00 44.28 -41.14
N GLN A 272 24.85 45.29 -40.97
CA GLN A 272 26.16 45.09 -40.36
C GLN A 272 25.98 44.90 -38.86
N LEU A 273 26.24 43.69 -38.38
CA LEU A 273 26.33 43.39 -36.96
C LEU A 273 27.63 44.03 -36.40
N PRO A 274 27.57 44.85 -35.33
CA PRO A 274 28.77 45.38 -34.70
C PRO A 274 29.56 44.24 -34.01
N PRO A 275 30.90 44.36 -33.90
CA PRO A 275 31.70 43.34 -33.22
C PRO A 275 31.38 43.31 -31.72
N THR A 276 31.05 42.11 -31.24
CA THR A 276 30.77 41.80 -29.84
C THR A 276 31.99 42.08 -28.98
N ALA A 277 31.99 43.19 -28.24
CA ALA A 277 32.83 43.32 -27.04
C ALA A 277 32.07 42.69 -25.87
N VAL A 278 32.50 41.50 -25.45
CA VAL A 278 31.99 40.85 -24.23
C VAL A 278 32.47 41.69 -23.03
N HIS A 279 31.58 42.50 -22.47
CA HIS A 279 31.72 43.03 -21.13
C HIS A 279 30.64 42.39 -20.26
N VAL A 280 31.04 41.51 -19.36
CA VAL A 280 30.16 40.88 -18.37
C VAL A 280 29.94 41.90 -17.24
N PRO A 281 28.73 42.45 -17.03
CA PRO A 281 28.48 43.29 -15.87
C PRO A 281 28.29 42.39 -14.64
N GLN A 282 29.03 42.65 -13.57
CA GLN A 282 28.71 42.07 -12.27
C GLN A 282 27.40 42.65 -11.73
N PRO A 283 26.51 41.83 -11.14
CA PRO A 283 25.24 42.31 -10.59
C PRO A 283 25.47 43.08 -9.28
N PRO A 284 24.70 44.14 -9.01
CA PRO A 284 24.75 44.86 -7.73
C PRO A 284 24.15 44.01 -6.59
N PRO A 285 24.60 44.18 -5.34
CA PRO A 285 24.00 43.50 -4.20
C PRO A 285 22.60 44.06 -3.91
N HIS A 286 21.60 43.17 -3.88
CA HIS A 286 20.22 43.52 -3.54
C HIS A 286 20.05 43.78 -2.02
N PRO A 287 19.27 44.80 -1.61
CA PRO A 287 18.84 44.94 -0.22
C PRO A 287 17.72 43.95 0.10
N VAL A 288 17.86 43.28 1.25
CA VAL A 288 16.85 42.37 1.81
C VAL A 288 15.64 43.17 2.30
N ALA A 289 14.46 42.89 1.76
CA ALA A 289 13.19 43.42 2.27
C ALA A 289 12.61 42.51 3.38
N PRO A 290 11.94 43.05 4.41
CA PRO A 290 11.45 42.26 5.53
C PRO A 290 10.17 41.49 5.18
N VAL A 291 10.12 40.23 5.63
CA VAL A 291 8.98 39.32 5.54
C VAL A 291 7.87 39.78 6.50
N LEU A 292 6.64 39.94 5.99
CA LEU A 292 5.43 40.09 6.81
C LEU A 292 4.79 38.70 7.06
N PRO A 293 4.26 38.42 8.26
CA PRO A 293 3.62 37.13 8.56
C PRO A 293 2.18 37.05 8.01
N LEU A 294 1.85 35.90 7.43
CA LEU A 294 0.51 35.53 6.95
C LEU A 294 -0.49 35.33 8.10
N PRO A 295 -1.79 35.68 7.93
CA PRO A 295 -2.84 35.38 8.91
C PRO A 295 -3.32 33.92 8.83
N PRO A 296 -3.84 33.34 9.94
CA PRO A 296 -4.42 32.00 9.92
C PRO A 296 -5.89 32.03 9.48
N ALA A 297 -6.20 31.30 8.43
CA ALA A 297 -7.54 30.86 8.07
C ALA A 297 -7.37 29.47 7.44
N ALA A 298 -8.26 28.49 7.54
CA ALA A 298 -9.47 28.21 8.30
C ALA A 298 -9.73 26.73 7.96
N ALA A 299 -10.11 25.89 8.93
CA ALA A 299 -10.28 24.45 8.70
C ALA A 299 -11.39 24.16 7.66
N PRO A 300 -11.16 23.31 6.64
CA PRO A 300 -12.25 22.71 5.90
C PRO A 300 -12.64 21.36 6.52
N LEU A 301 -13.96 21.16 6.55
CA LEU A 301 -14.70 19.99 7.03
C LEU A 301 -14.15 18.67 6.47
N VAL A 302 -13.83 17.74 7.38
CA VAL A 302 -13.56 16.34 7.07
C VAL A 302 -14.88 15.65 6.68
N VAL A 303 -15.06 15.36 5.40
CA VAL A 303 -15.97 14.31 4.94
C VAL A 303 -15.12 13.06 4.76
N ALA A 304 -15.33 12.05 5.61
CA ALA A 304 -14.61 10.79 5.55
C ALA A 304 -15.05 9.96 4.33
N PRO A 305 -14.15 9.57 3.40
CA PRO A 305 -14.44 8.54 2.42
C PRO A 305 -14.30 7.15 3.04
N GLN A 306 -15.29 6.30 2.77
CA GLN A 306 -15.35 4.88 3.18
C GLN A 306 -14.17 4.08 2.59
N PRO A 307 -13.57 3.14 3.34
CA PRO A 307 -12.52 2.26 2.82
C PRO A 307 -13.09 1.28 1.78
N PHE A 308 -12.42 1.22 0.62
CA PHE A 308 -12.68 0.25 -0.45
C PHE A 308 -12.21 -1.14 -0.03
N GLN A 309 -13.14 -2.08 0.12
CA GLN A 309 -12.82 -3.48 0.39
C GLN A 309 -12.35 -4.18 -0.89
N VAL A 310 -11.08 -4.57 -0.90
CA VAL A 310 -10.49 -5.46 -1.90
C VAL A 310 -11.20 -6.82 -1.80
N HIS A 311 -11.95 -7.18 -2.84
CA HIS A 311 -12.60 -8.47 -2.93
C HIS A 311 -11.56 -9.55 -3.18
N ASN A 312 -11.35 -10.42 -2.20
CA ASN A 312 -10.56 -11.63 -2.31
C ASN A 312 -11.40 -12.72 -3.03
N PRO A 313 -11.04 -13.17 -4.25
CA PRO A 313 -11.85 -14.13 -4.99
C PRO A 313 -11.82 -15.56 -4.41
N LEU A 314 -11.06 -15.85 -3.35
CA LEU A 314 -11.09 -17.15 -2.66
C LEU A 314 -12.11 -17.24 -1.51
N ALA A 315 -12.82 -16.15 -1.17
CA ALA A 315 -13.98 -16.21 -0.28
C ALA A 315 -15.29 -16.61 -1.00
N ALA A 316 -15.31 -16.57 -2.33
CA ALA A 316 -16.52 -16.80 -3.13
C ALA A 316 -16.85 -18.30 -3.36
N ALA A 317 -15.94 -19.22 -3.05
CA ALA A 317 -16.15 -20.65 -3.29
C ALA A 317 -16.83 -21.40 -2.12
N ALA A 318 -17.22 -20.72 -1.04
CA ALA A 318 -17.90 -21.34 0.10
C ALA A 318 -19.43 -21.11 0.12
N VAL A 319 -20.03 -20.48 -0.90
CA VAL A 319 -21.45 -20.09 -0.90
C VAL A 319 -22.25 -20.94 -1.88
N LEU A 320 -22.37 -22.23 -1.59
CA LEU A 320 -23.44 -23.10 -2.11
C LEU A 320 -23.92 -24.02 -0.98
N HIS A 321 -24.54 -23.44 0.05
CA HIS A 321 -25.38 -24.19 0.99
C HIS A 321 -26.75 -23.52 1.09
N PRO A 322 -27.86 -24.29 1.04
CA PRO A 322 -29.22 -23.75 1.12
C PRO A 322 -29.49 -23.17 2.51
N SER A 323 -30.08 -21.97 2.53
CA SER A 323 -30.43 -21.18 3.72
C SER A 323 -31.26 -21.97 4.75
N PRO A 324 -30.92 -21.94 6.05
CA PRO A 324 -31.82 -22.35 7.12
C PRO A 324 -32.85 -21.24 7.44
N PRO A 325 -34.03 -21.57 7.99
CA PRO A 325 -35.10 -20.59 8.18
C PRO A 325 -34.80 -19.62 9.33
N ALA A 326 -35.32 -18.40 9.18
CA ALA A 326 -35.13 -17.24 10.04
C ALA A 326 -35.35 -17.54 11.54
N ARG A 327 -34.29 -17.35 12.35
CA ARG A 327 -34.42 -17.29 13.81
C ARG A 327 -34.73 -15.85 14.24
N ARG A 328 -35.86 -15.70 14.92
CA ARG A 328 -36.35 -14.48 15.58
C ARG A 328 -35.28 -13.86 16.48
N ALA A 329 -35.06 -12.55 16.32
CA ALA A 329 -34.22 -11.74 17.20
C ALA A 329 -34.77 -11.74 18.63
N LEU A 330 -33.93 -12.08 19.61
CA LEU A 330 -34.22 -11.96 21.05
C LEU A 330 -34.00 -10.51 21.53
N PRO A 331 -34.82 -10.00 22.46
CA PRO A 331 -34.75 -8.62 22.91
C PRO A 331 -33.45 -8.28 23.66
N ASP A 332 -33.02 -7.04 23.46
CA ASP A 332 -31.73 -6.40 23.73
C ASP A 332 -31.19 -6.53 25.18
N GLN A 333 -32.05 -6.94 26.13
CA GLN A 333 -31.74 -7.11 27.54
C GLN A 333 -30.92 -8.37 27.84
N ARG A 334 -31.14 -9.47 27.10
CA ARG A 334 -30.39 -10.73 27.31
C ARG A 334 -28.95 -10.65 26.81
N ARG A 335 -28.69 -9.81 25.79
CA ARG A 335 -27.36 -9.59 25.22
C ARG A 335 -26.46 -8.81 26.19
N ARG A 336 -27.02 -7.85 26.92
CA ARG A 336 -26.32 -7.09 27.99
C ARG A 336 -26.02 -7.97 29.21
N PHE A 337 -26.90 -8.90 29.56
CA PHE A 337 -26.65 -9.90 30.61
C PHE A 337 -25.54 -10.88 30.22
N ALA A 338 -25.54 -11.38 28.98
CA ALA A 338 -24.51 -12.30 28.49
C ALA A 338 -23.12 -11.66 28.43
N LEU A 339 -23.02 -10.38 28.05
CA LEU A 339 -21.76 -9.63 28.04
C LEU A 339 -21.24 -9.37 29.47
N LYS A 340 -22.12 -9.03 30.42
CA LYS A 340 -21.74 -8.89 31.83
C LYS A 340 -21.29 -10.22 32.44
N ALA A 341 -21.99 -11.32 32.13
CA ALA A 341 -21.62 -12.65 32.58
C ALA A 341 -20.27 -13.12 31.98
N GLY A 342 -20.00 -12.82 30.71
CA GLY A 342 -18.72 -13.12 30.06
C GLY A 342 -17.54 -12.37 30.68
N ALA A 343 -17.72 -11.09 31.02
CA ALA A 343 -16.69 -10.29 31.70
C ALA A 343 -16.39 -10.81 33.12
N VAL A 344 -17.41 -11.30 33.83
CA VAL A 344 -17.25 -11.93 35.17
C VAL A 344 -16.45 -13.23 35.08
N VAL A 345 -16.74 -14.09 34.09
CA VAL A 345 -16.03 -15.35 33.89
C VAL A 345 -14.56 -15.11 33.50
N LEU A 346 -14.30 -14.12 32.64
CA LEU A 346 -12.94 -13.77 32.22
C LEU A 346 -12.12 -13.20 33.39
N SER A 347 -12.73 -12.36 34.24
CA SER A 347 -12.06 -11.78 35.41
C SER A 347 -11.77 -12.83 36.50
N TRP A 348 -12.68 -13.79 36.72
CA TRP A 348 -12.44 -14.94 37.61
C TRP A 348 -11.28 -15.82 37.13
N ALA A 349 -11.19 -16.04 35.81
CA ALA A 349 -10.13 -16.83 35.20
C ALA A 349 -8.76 -16.14 35.34
N THR A 350 -8.70 -14.81 35.21
CA THR A 350 -7.43 -14.06 35.23
C THR A 350 -6.95 -13.68 36.63
N LEU A 351 -7.84 -13.34 37.57
CA LEU A 351 -7.47 -12.74 38.87
C LEU A 351 -7.67 -13.65 40.09
N GLY A 352 -8.51 -14.69 40.01
CA GLY A 352 -8.81 -15.56 41.16
C GLY A 352 -8.17 -16.94 41.06
N VAL A 353 -8.43 -17.65 39.96
CA VAL A 353 -8.12 -19.08 39.86
C VAL A 353 -6.65 -19.32 39.52
N ALA A 354 -6.09 -18.59 38.55
CA ALA A 354 -4.70 -18.78 38.15
C ALA A 354 -3.69 -18.47 39.28
N PRO A 355 -3.81 -17.37 40.05
CA PRO A 355 -2.89 -17.10 41.17
C PRO A 355 -3.04 -18.10 42.32
N ALA A 356 -4.25 -18.59 42.60
CA ALA A 356 -4.49 -19.60 43.64
C ALA A 356 -3.89 -20.96 43.26
N ILE A 357 -3.97 -21.36 41.99
CA ILE A 357 -3.32 -22.57 41.47
C ILE A 357 -1.80 -22.42 41.56
N ILE A 358 -1.24 -21.27 41.16
CA ILE A 358 0.20 -21.01 41.24
C ILE A 358 0.69 -21.04 42.71
N ALA A 359 -0.04 -20.42 43.64
CA ALA A 359 0.29 -20.45 45.06
C ALA A 359 0.19 -21.88 45.66
N GLY A 360 -0.81 -22.66 45.25
CA GLY A 360 -0.96 -24.06 45.66
C GLY A 360 0.18 -24.95 45.14
N VAL A 361 0.55 -24.78 43.87
CA VAL A 361 1.70 -25.49 43.26
C VAL A 361 3.01 -25.09 43.94
N MET A 362 3.21 -23.81 44.27
CA MET A 362 4.40 -23.37 45.01
C MET A 362 4.44 -23.91 46.46
N ALA A 363 3.31 -23.93 47.16
CA ALA A 363 3.20 -24.48 48.51
C ALA A 363 3.49 -25.98 48.55
N TYR A 364 2.98 -26.73 47.56
CA TYR A 364 3.22 -28.16 47.38
C TYR A 364 4.70 -28.45 47.09
N ARG A 365 5.32 -27.71 46.16
CA ARG A 365 6.74 -27.91 45.79
C ARG A 365 7.72 -27.56 46.91
N ARG A 366 7.40 -26.57 47.75
CA ARG A 366 8.31 -26.09 48.81
C ARG A 366 8.01 -26.66 50.21
N ARG A 367 6.98 -27.52 50.36
CA ARG A 367 6.52 -28.10 51.65
C ARG A 367 6.29 -27.07 52.78
N LYS A 368 6.06 -25.80 52.44
CA LYS A 368 5.82 -24.71 53.38
C LYS A 368 4.38 -24.20 53.22
N TRP A 369 3.56 -24.54 54.20
CA TRP A 369 2.11 -24.32 54.19
C TRP A 369 1.70 -22.84 54.33
N TRP A 370 2.62 -22.00 54.79
CA TRP A 370 2.40 -20.54 54.93
C TRP A 370 2.15 -19.82 53.59
N HIS A 371 2.53 -20.42 52.46
CA HIS A 371 2.24 -19.86 51.12
C HIS A 371 0.77 -20.01 50.68
N LEU A 372 -0.05 -20.77 51.42
CA LEU A 372 -1.49 -20.88 51.17
C LEU A 372 -2.31 -19.75 51.84
N VAL A 373 -1.73 -19.02 52.78
CA VAL A 373 -2.41 -17.95 53.54
C VAL A 373 -2.93 -16.79 52.66
N PRO A 374 -2.26 -16.38 51.55
CA PRO A 374 -2.78 -15.32 50.69
C PRO A 374 -4.00 -15.74 49.85
N ALA A 375 -4.15 -17.03 49.55
CA ALA A 375 -5.18 -17.53 48.64
C ALA A 375 -6.63 -17.17 49.06
N PRO A 376 -7.06 -17.35 50.33
CA PRO A 376 -8.38 -16.91 50.77
C PRO A 376 -8.54 -15.38 50.78
N LEU A 377 -7.47 -14.61 51.02
CA LEU A 377 -7.48 -13.14 50.96
C LEU A 377 -7.69 -12.62 49.53
N TYR A 378 -7.08 -13.28 48.54
CA TYR A 378 -7.29 -12.97 47.12
C TYR A 378 -8.70 -13.32 46.65
N LEU A 379 -9.23 -14.46 47.11
CA LEU A 379 -10.61 -14.86 46.82
C LEU A 379 -11.64 -13.92 47.47
N ALA A 380 -11.38 -13.46 48.70
CA ALA A 380 -12.24 -12.51 49.40
C ALA A 380 -12.19 -11.09 48.79
N GLY A 381 -11.01 -10.65 48.30
CA GLY A 381 -10.88 -9.38 47.58
C GLY A 381 -11.61 -9.39 46.24
N SER A 382 -11.52 -10.49 45.50
CA SER A 382 -12.21 -10.63 44.21
C SER A 382 -13.74 -10.62 44.33
N THR A 383 -14.31 -11.10 45.44
CA THR A 383 -15.77 -11.07 45.66
C THR A 383 -16.26 -9.70 46.13
N ALA A 384 -15.45 -8.95 46.87
CA ALA A 384 -15.77 -7.59 47.33
C ALA A 384 -15.82 -6.55 46.20
N PHE A 385 -15.10 -6.77 45.09
CA PHE A 385 -15.07 -5.88 43.92
C PHE A 385 -16.42 -5.79 43.16
N PHE A 386 -17.36 -6.69 43.44
CA PHE A 386 -18.65 -6.77 42.74
C PHE A 386 -19.85 -6.34 43.59
N LEU A 387 -19.63 -5.85 44.82
CA LEU A 387 -20.69 -5.19 45.59
C LEU A 387 -20.93 -3.78 44.99
N PRO A 388 -22.20 -3.42 44.69
CA PRO A 388 -22.53 -2.13 44.10
C PRO A 388 -22.09 -0.98 45.02
N GLU A 389 -21.61 0.09 44.39
CA GLU A 389 -20.91 1.24 44.98
C GLU A 389 -21.69 1.96 46.12
N GLU A 390 -22.99 1.73 46.21
CA GLU A 390 -23.88 2.28 47.25
C GLU A 390 -23.70 1.62 48.62
N ALA A 391 -23.06 0.45 48.73
CA ALA A 391 -23.05 -0.34 49.97
C ALA A 391 -21.79 -0.20 50.84
N THR A 392 -20.67 0.34 50.34
CA THR A 392 -19.37 0.24 51.05
C THR A 392 -18.72 1.56 51.44
N GLY A 393 -19.07 2.71 50.87
CA GLY A 393 -18.70 4.03 51.40
C GLY A 393 -17.20 4.39 51.45
N TRP A 394 -16.30 3.61 50.83
CA TRP A 394 -14.86 3.93 50.72
C TRP A 394 -14.48 4.25 49.26
N PRO A 395 -13.71 5.32 48.99
CA PRO A 395 -13.28 5.62 47.63
C PRO A 395 -12.25 4.61 47.12
N LEU A 396 -12.31 4.29 45.81
CA LEU A 396 -11.44 3.40 45.03
C LEU A 396 -9.93 3.49 45.32
N VAL A 397 -9.46 4.63 45.85
CA VAL A 397 -8.07 4.90 46.22
C VAL A 397 -7.57 4.03 47.37
N GLY A 398 -8.43 3.70 48.35
CA GLY A 398 -8.03 2.81 49.47
C GLY A 398 -7.75 1.36 49.01
N TYR A 399 -8.42 0.93 47.94
CA TYR A 399 -8.33 -0.43 47.40
C TYR A 399 -7.03 -0.65 46.60
N TYR A 400 -6.59 0.37 45.87
CA TYR A 400 -5.31 0.37 45.15
C TYR A 400 -4.11 0.29 46.11
N VAL A 401 -4.18 0.94 47.27
CA VAL A 401 -3.11 0.95 48.27
C VAL A 401 -2.93 -0.44 48.91
N ILE A 402 -4.03 -1.16 49.18
CA ILE A 402 -3.97 -2.52 49.75
C ILE A 402 -3.43 -3.53 48.72
N MET A 403 -3.84 -3.44 47.45
CA MET A 403 -3.31 -4.28 46.38
C MET A 403 -1.81 -4.03 46.13
N HIS A 404 -1.36 -2.77 46.17
CA HIS A 404 0.05 -2.44 46.01
C HIS A 404 0.91 -2.91 47.20
N LEU A 405 0.39 -2.82 48.43
CA LEU A 405 1.10 -3.35 49.62
C LEU A 405 1.24 -4.88 49.57
N ALA A 406 0.22 -5.60 49.08
CA ALA A 406 0.29 -7.05 48.90
C ALA A 406 1.28 -7.46 47.79
N SER A 407 1.33 -6.71 46.68
CA SER A 407 2.27 -6.94 45.58
C SER A 407 3.73 -6.61 45.97
N ALA A 408 3.94 -5.54 46.75
CA ALA A 408 5.25 -5.18 47.29
C ALA A 408 5.79 -6.23 48.29
N HIS A 409 4.91 -6.83 49.11
CA HIS A 409 5.30 -7.89 50.03
C HIS A 409 5.72 -9.18 49.29
N MET A 410 5.12 -9.46 48.13
CA MET A 410 5.49 -10.58 47.27
C MET A 410 6.86 -10.38 46.62
N MET A 411 7.21 -9.17 46.18
CA MET A 411 8.55 -8.87 45.63
C MET A 411 9.68 -8.95 46.68
N ILE A 412 9.43 -8.52 47.92
CA ILE A 412 10.42 -8.60 49.00
C ILE A 412 10.70 -10.07 49.42
N SER A 413 9.75 -10.98 49.22
CA SER A 413 9.92 -12.42 49.52
C SER A 413 10.66 -13.22 48.43
N VAL A 414 10.89 -12.63 47.25
CA VAL A 414 11.51 -13.29 46.07
C VAL A 414 12.97 -12.88 45.84
N ALA A 415 13.50 -11.91 46.59
CA ALA A 415 14.90 -11.51 46.48
C ALA A 415 15.87 -12.63 46.99
N PRO A 416 16.82 -13.11 46.18
CA PRO A 416 17.81 -14.08 46.63
C PRO A 416 18.78 -13.43 47.63
N ARG A 417 18.95 -14.02 48.82
CA ARG A 417 20.02 -13.63 49.76
C ARG A 417 21.37 -13.88 49.10
N SER A 418 22.14 -12.83 48.85
CA SER A 418 23.55 -12.91 48.47
C SER A 418 24.33 -13.57 49.61
N VAL A 419 24.78 -14.80 49.40
CA VAL A 419 25.77 -15.48 50.26
C VAL A 419 27.14 -14.95 49.84
N GLY A 420 27.71 -14.10 50.70
CA GLY A 420 29.09 -13.66 50.59
C GLY A 420 30.07 -14.71 51.13
N GLY A 421 31.29 -14.65 50.62
CA GLY A 421 32.51 -15.22 51.20
C GLY A 421 33.73 -14.55 50.56
N PRO A 422 34.96 -14.79 51.03
CA PRO A 422 35.44 -14.72 52.42
C PRO A 422 36.63 -13.72 52.56
N GLY A 423 36.92 -13.31 53.80
CA GLY A 423 38.28 -12.92 54.21
C GLY A 423 38.66 -11.43 54.17
N GLN A 424 38.80 -10.83 55.36
CA GLN A 424 40.02 -10.09 55.74
C GLN A 424 40.03 -9.85 57.26
N ASN A 425 41.06 -10.39 57.91
CA ASN A 425 41.53 -10.10 59.26
C ASN A 425 42.40 -8.81 59.22
N PRO A 426 42.74 -8.15 60.34
CA PRO A 426 43.43 -8.76 61.50
C PRO A 426 42.69 -8.69 62.83
#